data_AF-A0A952D733-F1
#
_entry.id   AF-A0A952D733-F1
#
_cell.length_a   1.000
_cell.length_b   1.000
_cell.length_c   1.000
_cell.angle_alpha   90.00
_cell.angle_beta   90.00
_cell.angle_gamma   90.00
#
_symmetry.space_group_name_H-M   'P 1'
#
loop_
_entity.id
_entity.type
_entity.pdbx_description
1 polymer ?
#
loop_
_entity_poly.entity_id
_entity_poly.type
_entity_poly.pdbx_seq_one_letter_code
_entity_poly.pdbx_strand_id
1 'polypeptide(L)'
;MDDATPPVAGDDTAAIDGLLLESLKALAAAGEVEVACQLAGRACALYRHDNPRAWNRFNVLLHRLASRASGPQQGPGRPAG
;
A
#
# COMPACT_ATOMS: atom_id res chain seq x y z
N MET A 1 -41.09 6.82 -13.30
CA MET A 1 -40.50 5.48 -13.17
C MET A 1 -39.02 5.71 -13.09
N ASP A 2 -38.59 5.98 -11.87
CA ASP A 2 -37.23 6.34 -11.50
C ASP A 2 -36.41 5.04 -11.42
N ASP A 3 -35.68 4.74 -12.48
CA ASP A 3 -34.65 3.70 -12.46
C ASP A 3 -33.36 4.31 -11.89
N ALA A 4 -33.33 4.41 -10.56
CA ALA A 4 -32.12 4.76 -9.82
C ALA A 4 -31.28 3.48 -9.64
N THR A 5 -30.55 3.10 -10.69
CA THR A 5 -29.48 2.09 -10.56
C THR A 5 -28.40 2.65 -9.62
N PRO A 6 -28.10 2.01 -8.46
CA PRO A 6 -27.07 2.50 -7.57
C PRO A 6 -25.68 2.35 -8.20
N PRO A 7 -24.74 3.27 -7.92
CA PRO A 7 -23.40 3.19 -8.47
C PRO A 7 -22.68 1.94 -7.95
N VAL A 8 -22.00 1.26 -8.86
CA VAL A 8 -21.10 0.12 -8.62
C VAL A 8 -19.84 0.56 -7.83
N ALA A 9 -20.02 1.05 -6.61
CA ALA A 9 -18.96 1.63 -5.76
C ALA A 9 -17.81 0.65 -5.40
N GLY A 10 -17.95 -0.63 -5.73
CA GLY A 10 -16.92 -1.66 -5.51
C GLY A 10 -15.71 -1.54 -6.43
N ASP A 11 -15.84 -0.94 -7.61
CA ASP A 11 -14.75 -0.84 -8.60
C ASP A 11 -13.78 0.32 -8.28
N ASP A 12 -14.31 1.47 -7.87
CA ASP A 12 -13.53 2.66 -7.52
C ASP A 12 -12.62 2.41 -6.32
N THR A 13 -13.13 1.72 -5.30
CA THR A 13 -12.35 1.38 -4.09
C THR A 13 -11.18 0.46 -4.44
N ALA A 14 -11.40 -0.52 -5.32
CA ALA A 14 -10.35 -1.43 -5.78
C ALA A 14 -9.29 -0.71 -6.64
N ALA A 15 -9.69 0.28 -7.43
CA ALA A 15 -8.77 1.12 -8.20
C ALA A 15 -7.93 2.04 -7.28
N ILE A 16 -8.56 2.64 -6.26
CA ILE A 16 -7.88 3.44 -5.23
C ILE A 16 -6.87 2.58 -4.46
N ASP A 17 -7.24 1.35 -4.09
CA ASP A 17 -6.32 0.40 -3.44
C ASP A 17 -5.10 0.11 -4.32
N GLY A 18 -5.31 -0.08 -5.62
CA GLY A 18 -4.25 -0.25 -6.60
C GLY A 18 -3.29 0.94 -6.63
N LEU A 19 -3.84 2.16 -6.69
CA LEU A 19 -3.05 3.40 -6.69
C LEU A 19 -2.29 3.60 -5.38
N LEU A 20 -2.90 3.29 -4.24
CA LEU A 20 -2.24 3.34 -2.93
C LEU A 20 -1.08 2.35 -2.88
N LEU A 21 -1.26 1.11 -3.35
CA LEU A 21 -0.19 0.12 -3.40
C LEU A 21 0.99 0.57 -4.27
N GLU A 22 0.73 1.14 -5.44
CA GLU A 22 1.79 1.69 -6.30
C GLU A 22 2.52 2.85 -5.63
N SER A 23 1.77 3.74 -4.96
CA SER A 23 2.34 4.88 -4.23
C SER A 23 3.27 4.42 -3.08
N LEU A 24 2.87 3.40 -2.33
CA LEU A 24 3.69 2.82 -1.25
C LEU A 24 4.97 2.17 -1.79
N LYS A 25 4.89 1.50 -2.95
CA LYS A 25 6.08 0.94 -3.61
C LYS A 25 7.02 2.02 -4.09
N ALA A 26 6.50 3.11 -4.68
CA ALA A 26 7.29 4.24 -5.13
C ALA A 26 8.00 4.93 -3.95
N LEU A 27 7.30 5.11 -2.83
CA LEU A 27 7.85 5.67 -1.61
C LEU A 27 9.00 4.81 -1.06
N ALA A 28 8.82 3.49 -1.00
CA ALA A 28 9.88 2.58 -0.61
C ALA A 28 11.07 2.58 -1.60
N ALA A 29 10.83 2.76 -2.90
CA ALA A 29 11.89 2.87 -3.90
C ALA A 29 12.67 4.18 -3.79
N ALA A 30 12.04 5.25 -3.28
CA ALA A 30 12.69 6.53 -2.98
C ALA A 30 13.53 6.52 -1.70
N GLY A 31 13.57 5.41 -0.96
CA GLY A 31 14.30 5.28 0.31
C GLY A 31 13.43 5.52 1.56
N GLU A 32 12.17 5.94 1.38
CA GLU A 32 11.21 6.23 2.45
C GLU A 32 10.48 4.97 2.93
N VAL A 33 11.23 3.88 3.16
CA VAL A 33 10.68 2.55 3.49
C VAL A 33 9.90 2.55 4.81
N GLU A 34 10.38 3.28 5.81
CA GLU A 34 9.71 3.45 7.13
C GLU A 34 8.31 4.07 6.98
N VAL A 35 8.21 5.15 6.20
CA VAL A 35 6.93 5.84 5.96
C VAL A 35 5.99 4.93 5.16
N ALA A 36 6.50 4.21 4.16
CA ALA A 36 5.73 3.23 3.41
C ALA A 36 5.20 2.09 4.29
N CYS A 37 6.02 1.58 5.22
CA CYS A 37 5.60 0.59 6.21
C CYS A 37 4.48 1.12 7.12
N GLN A 38 4.63 2.33 7.65
CA GLN A 38 3.62 2.91 8.55
C GLN A 38 2.27 3.08 7.83
N LEU A 39 2.27 3.59 6.60
CA LEU A 39 1.07 3.76 5.80
C LEU A 39 0.43 2.42 5.41
N ALA A 40 1.23 1.42 5.01
CA ALA A 40 0.74 0.08 4.73
C ALA A 40 0.06 -0.55 5.96
N GLY A 41 0.64 -0.37 7.16
CA GLY A 41 0.04 -0.84 8.41
C GLY A 41 -1.31 -0.20 8.72
N ARG A 42 -1.46 1.11 8.46
CA ARG A 42 -2.75 1.81 8.61
C ARG A 42 -3.80 1.28 7.62
N ALA A 43 -3.43 1.06 6.36
CA ALA A 43 -4.33 0.46 5.37
C ALA A 43 -4.77 -0.95 5.79
N CYS A 44 -3.86 -1.78 6.32
CA CYS A 44 -4.21 -3.08 6.88
C CYS A 44 -5.23 -2.97 8.03
N ALA A 45 -5.07 -2.02 8.94
CA ALA A 45 -6.00 -1.82 10.06
C ALA A 45 -7.41 -1.47 9.58
N LEU A 46 -7.52 -0.66 8.52
CA LEU A 46 -8.81 -0.28 7.91
C LEU A 46 -9.50 -1.49 7.25
N TYR A 47 -8.77 -2.31 6.50
CA TYR A 47 -9.36 -3.43 5.76
C TYR A 47 -9.55 -4.72 6.56
N ARG A 48 -8.98 -4.84 7.76
CA ARG A 48 -8.93 -6.07 8.55
C ARG A 48 -10.30 -6.75 8.75
N HIS A 49 -11.37 -5.97 8.84
CA HIS A 49 -12.71 -6.47 9.15
C HIS A 49 -13.68 -6.42 7.96
N ASP A 50 -13.41 -5.55 6.98
CA ASP A 50 -14.35 -5.22 5.92
C ASP A 50 -14.03 -5.94 4.59
N ASN A 51 -12.73 -6.06 4.27
CA ASN A 51 -12.31 -6.60 2.98
C ASN A 51 -11.04 -7.46 3.11
N PRO A 52 -11.18 -8.78 3.31
CA PRO A 52 -10.03 -9.67 3.50
C PRO A 52 -9.11 -9.75 2.28
N ARG A 53 -9.64 -9.51 1.07
CA ARG A 53 -8.86 -9.52 -0.17
C ARG A 53 -7.95 -8.28 -0.26
N ALA A 54 -8.48 -7.10 0.05
CA ALA A 54 -7.70 -5.87 0.12
C ALA A 54 -6.66 -5.96 1.25
N TRP A 55 -7.08 -6.39 2.44
CA TRP A 55 -6.20 -6.63 3.58
C TRP A 55 -4.98 -7.48 3.23
N ASN A 56 -5.18 -8.63 2.57
CA ASN A 56 -4.08 -9.53 2.21
C ASN A 56 -3.04 -8.85 1.30
N ARG A 57 -3.48 -8.01 0.34
CA ARG A 57 -2.57 -7.29 -0.56
C ARG A 57 -1.67 -6.32 0.19
N PHE A 58 -2.26 -5.50 1.05
CA PHE A 58 -1.50 -4.55 1.88
C PHE A 58 -0.62 -5.27 2.88
N ASN A 59 -1.08 -6.38 3.46
CA ASN A 59 -0.33 -7.14 4.44
C ASN A 59 0.93 -7.79 3.82
N VAL A 60 0.80 -8.37 2.62
CA VAL A 60 1.95 -8.91 1.87
C VAL A 60 2.95 -7.80 1.53
N LEU A 61 2.49 -6.62 1.10
CA LEU A 61 3.37 -5.49 0.84
C LEU A 61 4.08 -5.04 2.12
N LEU A 62 3.36 -4.89 3.23
CA LEU A 62 3.91 -4.51 4.52
C LEU A 62 5.03 -5.46 4.96
N HIS A 63 4.81 -6.77 4.90
CA HIS A 63 5.84 -7.75 5.26
C HIS A 63 7.09 -7.60 4.38
N ARG A 64 6.92 -7.40 3.06
CA ARG A 64 8.04 -7.19 2.15
C ARG A 64 8.82 -5.91 2.45
N LEU A 65 8.11 -4.83 2.77
CA LEU A 65 8.73 -3.55 3.14
C LEU A 65 9.45 -3.66 4.49
N ALA A 66 8.84 -4.32 5.48
CA ALA A 66 9.43 -4.56 6.78
C ALA A 66 10.72 -5.39 6.68
N SER A 67 10.76 -6.42 5.82
CA SER A 67 11.99 -7.17 5.53
C SER A 67 13.08 -6.33 4.88
N ARG A 68 12.72 -5.28 4.12
CA ARG A 68 13.68 -4.34 3.52
C ARG A 68 14.20 -3.34 4.55
N ALA A 69 13.34 -2.91 5.47
CA ALA A 69 13.72 -2.01 6.56
C ALA A 69 14.63 -2.68 7.60
N SER A 70 14.45 -3.98 7.84
CA SER A 70 15.24 -4.75 8.82
C SER A 70 16.53 -5.38 8.25
N GLY A 71 16.72 -5.36 6.93
CA GLY A 71 18.02 -5.66 6.30
C GLY A 71 19.04 -4.54 6.52
N PRO A 72 20.36 -4.77 6.33
CA PRO A 72 21.35 -3.69 6.43
C PRO A 72 20.93 -2.56 5.51
N GLN A 73 20.65 -1.41 6.13
CA GLN A 73 20.15 -0.19 5.51
C GLN A 73 20.91 0.11 4.22
N GLN A 74 20.29 -0.18 3.07
CA GLN A 74 20.71 0.38 1.79
C GLN A 74 20.28 1.85 1.82
N GLY A 75 21.07 2.68 2.53
CA GLY A 75 20.96 4.13 2.44
C GLY A 75 21.15 4.57 0.98
N PRO A 76 20.72 5.79 0.61
CA PRO A 76 20.89 6.27 -0.75
C PRO A 76 22.38 6.22 -1.08
N GLY A 77 22.74 5.33 -2.01
CA GLY A 77 24.08 5.29 -2.58
C GLY A 77 24.35 6.67 -3.15
N ARG A 78 25.18 7.45 -2.46
CA ARG A 78 25.78 8.67 -2.99
C ARG A 78 26.47 8.29 -4.31
N PRO A 79 26.20 8.97 -5.43
CA PRO A 79 27.01 8.75 -6.62
C PRO A 79 28.45 9.16 -6.29
N ALA A 80 29.39 8.26 -6.59
CA ALA A 80 30.79 8.63 -6.72
C ALA A 80 30.92 9.50 -7.98
N GLY A 81 31.16 10.79 -7.79
CA GLY A 81 31.36 11.77 -8.85
C GLY A 81 31.83 13.08 -8.27
#